data_AF-A0A162D4Q3-F1
#
_entry.id   AF-A0A162D4Q3-F1
#
_cell.length_a   1.000
_cell.length_b   1.000
_cell.length_c   1.000
_cell.angle_alpha   90.00
_cell.angle_beta   90.00
_cell.angle_gamma   90.00
#
_symmetry.space_group_name_H-M   'P 1'
#
loop_
_entity.id
_entity.type
_entity.pdbx_description
1 polymer ?
#
loop_
_entity_poly.entity_id
_entity_poly.type
_entity_poly.pdbx_seq_one_letter_code
_entity_poly.pdbx_strand_id
1 'polypeptide(L)'
;VHPTITEVQGLPLQTMAELERYEISLGDEEIRCQLVGMISSIRGNGFKDSVERALAAVASDKVLGDVNWLGRKRKNKQKKGCHDMLLIKYILEGVRKQPDFEDVVRHNNTTKCFVACCSEGYYSNKVKVTQFQIPRDEKQFILWQKAIPRSDRKLTIKDCVCANHFQEKYLIKGKTILDQ
;
A
#
# COMPACT_ATOMS: atom_id res chain seq x y z
N VAL A 1 -32.34 -2.57 -5.89
CA VAL A 1 -32.00 -2.79 -4.46
C VAL A 1 -30.50 -3.04 -4.41
N HIS A 2 -29.73 -2.04 -3.97
CA HIS A 2 -28.30 -2.24 -3.74
C HIS A 2 -28.15 -3.18 -2.54
N PRO A 3 -27.35 -4.26 -2.63
CA PRO A 3 -27.10 -5.10 -1.48
C PRO A 3 -26.51 -4.23 -0.37
N THR A 4 -27.20 -4.19 0.77
CA THR A 4 -26.69 -3.59 2.00
C THR A 4 -25.37 -4.25 2.37
N ILE A 5 -24.45 -3.45 2.88
CA ILE A 5 -23.01 -3.71 3.16
C ILE A 5 -22.75 -4.89 4.15
N THR A 6 -23.78 -5.66 4.53
CA THR A 6 -23.79 -6.57 5.67
C THR A 6 -23.80 -8.08 5.34
N GLU A 7 -23.58 -8.50 4.09
CA GLU A 7 -23.62 -9.93 3.71
C GLU A 7 -22.27 -10.47 3.21
N VAL A 8 -21.15 -9.95 3.72
CA VAL A 8 -19.90 -10.74 3.72
C VAL A 8 -20.02 -11.74 4.86
N GLN A 9 -20.40 -12.97 4.51
CA GLN A 9 -20.70 -14.14 5.36
C GLN A 9 -20.09 -14.14 6.78
N GLY A 10 -20.78 -13.52 7.75
CA GLY A 10 -20.49 -13.71 9.17
C GLY A 10 -19.65 -12.63 9.88
N LEU A 11 -19.60 -11.40 9.36
CA LEU A 11 -19.05 -10.25 10.09
C LEU A 11 -20.16 -9.47 10.82
N PRO A 12 -19.88 -8.83 11.98
CA PRO A 12 -18.61 -8.84 12.71
C PRO A 12 -18.37 -10.14 13.49
N LEU A 13 -17.11 -10.55 13.58
CA LEU A 13 -16.66 -11.74 14.29
C LEU A 13 -16.87 -11.60 15.82
N GLN A 14 -17.53 -12.58 16.41
CA GLN A 14 -17.92 -12.61 17.82
C GLN A 14 -16.98 -13.44 18.69
N THR A 15 -16.24 -14.38 18.10
CA THR A 15 -15.36 -15.29 18.83
C THR A 15 -13.98 -15.45 18.19
N MET A 16 -12.98 -15.85 18.99
CA MET A 16 -11.64 -16.17 18.48
C MET A 16 -11.66 -17.35 17.48
N ALA A 17 -12.59 -18.29 17.64
CA ALA A 17 -12.75 -19.41 16.71
C ALA A 17 -13.29 -18.95 15.35
N GLU A 18 -14.20 -17.98 15.32
CA GLU A 18 -14.65 -17.35 14.07
C GLU A 18 -13.51 -16.59 13.40
N LEU A 19 -12.73 -15.85 14.18
CA LEU A 19 -11.54 -15.16 13.68
C LEU A 19 -10.57 -16.13 13.00
N GLU A 20 -10.28 -17.27 13.62
CA GLU A 20 -9.36 -18.26 13.04
C GLU A 20 -9.90 -18.90 11.77
N ARG A 21 -11.21 -19.19 11.69
CA ARG A 21 -11.84 -19.67 10.47
C ARG A 21 -11.82 -18.62 9.36
N TYR A 22 -12.08 -17.37 9.69
CA TYR A 22 -12.05 -16.27 8.74
C TYR A 22 -10.62 -16.01 8.24
N GLU A 23 -9.62 -16.16 9.11
CA GLU A 23 -8.22 -16.06 8.71
C GLU A 23 -7.82 -17.10 7.65
N ILE A 24 -8.35 -18.32 7.78
CA ILE A 24 -8.17 -19.39 6.78
C ILE A 24 -8.90 -19.04 5.48
N SER A 25 -10.15 -18.53 5.56
CA SER A 25 -10.93 -18.19 4.38
C SER A 25 -10.34 -17.02 3.59
N LEU A 26 -9.57 -16.12 4.24
CA LEU A 26 -8.80 -15.06 3.58
C LEU A 26 -7.64 -15.57 2.71
N GLY A 27 -7.39 -16.89 2.65
CA GLY A 27 -6.57 -17.46 1.58
C GLY A 27 -7.22 -17.34 0.20
N ASP A 28 -8.54 -17.29 0.14
CA ASP A 28 -9.33 -17.15 -1.07
C ASP A 28 -9.30 -15.70 -1.62
N GLU A 29 -9.09 -15.53 -2.92
CA GLU A 29 -9.01 -14.20 -3.56
C GLU A 29 -10.36 -13.47 -3.57
N GLU A 30 -11.46 -14.18 -3.77
CA GLU A 30 -12.79 -13.58 -3.82
C GLU A 30 -13.17 -13.00 -2.46
N ILE A 31 -12.95 -13.78 -1.38
CA ILE A 31 -13.22 -13.34 0.00
C ILE A 31 -12.36 -12.13 0.36
N ARG A 32 -11.08 -12.13 -0.05
CA ARG A 32 -10.20 -10.97 0.14
C ARG A 32 -10.71 -9.73 -0.59
N CYS A 33 -11.10 -9.87 -1.85
CA CYS A 33 -11.63 -8.76 -2.63
C CYS A 33 -12.92 -8.19 -2.01
N GLN A 34 -13.81 -9.06 -1.52
CA GLN A 34 -15.02 -8.67 -0.82
C GLN A 34 -14.71 -7.89 0.47
N LEU A 35 -13.79 -8.40 1.31
CA LEU A 35 -13.37 -7.70 2.53
C LEU A 35 -12.76 -6.33 2.19
N VAL A 36 -11.81 -6.28 1.28
CA VAL A 36 -11.12 -5.03 0.90
C VAL A 36 -12.12 -4.02 0.32
N GLY A 37 -13.05 -4.47 -0.52
CA GLY A 37 -14.13 -3.64 -1.06
C GLY A 37 -15.00 -3.06 0.05
N MET A 38 -15.46 -3.90 0.98
CA MET A 38 -16.23 -3.48 2.16
C MET A 38 -15.47 -2.44 2.98
N ILE A 39 -14.22 -2.70 3.37
CA ILE A 39 -13.41 -1.76 4.16
C ILE A 39 -13.16 -0.46 3.41
N SER A 40 -12.94 -0.52 2.10
CA SER A 40 -12.74 0.68 1.27
C SER A 40 -13.98 1.58 1.22
N SER A 41 -15.15 1.10 1.63
CA SER A 41 -16.38 1.91 1.75
C SER A 41 -16.52 2.61 3.12
N ILE A 42 -15.80 2.15 4.15
CA ILE A 42 -15.92 2.63 5.54
C ILE A 42 -15.07 3.88 5.74
N ARG A 43 -15.65 5.07 5.55
CA ARG A 43 -14.95 6.34 5.76
C ARG A 43 -14.72 6.66 7.24
N GLY A 44 -13.70 7.47 7.52
CA GLY A 44 -13.40 8.04 8.83
C GLY A 44 -12.74 9.42 8.72
N ASN A 45 -12.62 10.14 9.83
CA ASN A 45 -12.07 11.51 9.88
C ASN A 45 -10.53 11.57 9.79
N GLY A 46 -9.89 10.45 9.46
CA GLY A 46 -8.44 10.30 9.39
C GLY A 46 -8.04 8.83 9.36
N PHE A 47 -6.76 8.55 9.13
CA PHE A 47 -6.28 7.16 8.95
C PHE A 47 -6.55 6.28 10.16
N LYS A 48 -6.23 6.79 11.36
CA LYS A 48 -6.46 6.07 12.63
C LYS A 48 -7.95 5.75 12.82
N ASP A 49 -8.82 6.75 12.68
CA ASP A 49 -10.26 6.60 12.84
C ASP A 49 -10.83 5.62 11.80
N SER A 50 -10.34 5.66 10.56
CA SER A 50 -10.74 4.72 9.51
C SER A 50 -10.35 3.29 9.83
N VAL A 51 -9.16 3.07 10.41
CA VAL A 51 -8.73 1.75 10.91
C VAL A 51 -9.59 1.28 12.08
N GLU A 52 -9.90 2.16 13.05
CA GLU A 52 -10.74 1.82 14.21
C GLU A 52 -12.17 1.44 13.77
N ARG A 53 -12.74 2.20 12.83
CA ARG A 53 -14.06 1.91 12.25
C ARG A 53 -14.06 0.62 11.42
N ALA A 54 -13.00 0.37 10.65
CA ALA A 54 -12.82 -0.87 9.91
C ALA A 54 -12.72 -2.08 10.85
N LEU A 55 -11.96 -1.98 11.94
CA LEU A 55 -11.85 -3.02 12.97
C LEU A 55 -13.20 -3.32 13.63
N ALA A 56 -13.96 -2.28 13.97
CA ALA A 56 -15.30 -2.42 14.54
C ALA A 56 -16.31 -3.08 13.58
N ALA A 57 -16.14 -2.90 12.27
CA ALA A 57 -16.98 -3.55 11.27
C ALA A 57 -16.68 -5.04 11.08
N VAL A 58 -15.43 -5.47 11.33
CA VAL A 58 -15.02 -6.88 11.13
C VAL A 58 -15.06 -7.71 12.40
N ALA A 59 -14.93 -7.11 13.58
CA ALA A 59 -14.77 -7.86 14.82
C ALA A 59 -15.36 -7.09 16.01
N SER A 60 -15.96 -7.84 16.92
CA SER A 60 -16.46 -7.32 18.20
C SER A 60 -15.33 -6.88 19.13
N ASP A 61 -15.64 -5.97 20.07
CA ASP A 61 -14.72 -5.55 21.13
C ASP A 61 -14.18 -6.72 21.95
N LYS A 62 -14.95 -7.80 22.08
CA LYS A 62 -14.52 -9.03 22.75
C LYS A 62 -13.36 -9.69 22.02
N VAL A 63 -13.45 -9.82 20.68
CA VAL A 63 -12.38 -10.39 19.85
C VAL A 63 -11.17 -9.45 19.81
N LEU A 64 -11.40 -8.15 19.60
CA LEU A 64 -10.34 -7.14 19.61
C LEU A 64 -9.63 -7.05 20.97
N GLY A 65 -10.37 -7.31 22.05
CA GLY A 65 -9.87 -7.43 23.41
C GLY A 65 -8.89 -8.59 23.61
N ASP A 66 -8.88 -9.59 22.73
CA ASP A 66 -8.10 -10.82 22.87
C ASP A 66 -6.88 -10.89 21.95
N VAL A 67 -6.68 -9.85 21.14
CA VAL A 67 -5.50 -9.68 20.28
C VAL A 67 -4.62 -8.52 20.74
N ASN A 68 -3.33 -8.58 20.37
CA ASN A 68 -2.45 -7.41 20.30
C ASN A 68 -1.33 -7.67 19.28
N TRP A 69 -0.52 -6.65 18.95
CA TRP A 69 0.49 -6.73 17.89
C TRP A 69 1.40 -7.98 17.98
N LEU A 70 2.01 -8.22 19.15
CA LEU A 70 3.00 -9.29 19.35
C LEU A 70 2.49 -10.50 20.15
N GLY A 71 1.21 -10.53 20.51
CA GLY A 71 0.65 -11.52 21.43
C GLY A 71 1.20 -11.41 22.85
N ARG A 72 1.66 -10.23 23.30
CA ARG A 72 2.25 -10.11 24.63
C ARG A 72 1.20 -10.33 25.73
N LYS A 73 1.57 -11.05 26.78
CA LYS A 73 0.77 -11.17 27.99
C LYS A 73 0.52 -9.78 28.59
N ARG A 74 -0.74 -9.47 28.92
CA ARG A 74 -1.10 -8.25 29.64
C ARG A 74 -1.86 -8.65 30.90
N LYS A 75 -1.39 -8.19 32.06
CA LYS A 75 -1.84 -8.69 33.36
C LYS A 75 -1.73 -10.23 33.39
N ASN A 76 -2.85 -10.93 33.47
CA ASN A 76 -2.93 -12.39 33.57
C ASN A 76 -3.45 -13.08 32.30
N LYS A 77 -3.71 -12.34 31.21
CA LYS A 77 -4.27 -12.91 29.98
C LYS A 77 -3.20 -12.93 28.87
N GLN A 78 -2.96 -14.14 28.34
CA GLN A 78 -2.20 -14.33 27.10
C GLN A 78 -3.08 -13.90 25.93
N LYS A 79 -2.53 -13.10 25.00
CA LYS A 79 -3.26 -12.60 23.83
C LYS A 79 -2.70 -13.23 22.54
N LYS A 80 -3.50 -13.26 21.48
CA LYS A 80 -3.04 -13.68 20.15
C LYS A 80 -2.27 -12.52 19.49
N GLY A 81 -1.14 -12.84 18.84
CA GLY A 81 -0.38 -11.89 18.03
C GLY A 81 -1.06 -11.63 16.70
N CYS A 82 -1.15 -10.36 16.29
CA CYS A 82 -1.84 -9.98 15.05
C CYS A 82 -0.96 -9.34 13.96
N HIS A 83 0.36 -9.22 14.18
CA HIS A 83 1.29 -8.63 13.20
C HIS A 83 1.33 -9.35 11.85
N ASP A 84 1.17 -10.68 11.85
CA ASP A 84 1.22 -11.51 10.64
C ASP A 84 -0.17 -11.95 10.14
N MET A 85 -1.24 -11.39 10.71
CA MET A 85 -2.61 -11.74 10.34
C MET A 85 -3.00 -11.14 8.98
N LEU A 86 -3.52 -11.99 8.10
CA LEU A 86 -4.16 -11.59 6.84
C LEU A 86 -5.30 -10.62 7.07
N LEU A 87 -6.11 -10.80 8.13
CA LEU A 87 -7.21 -9.88 8.44
C LEU A 87 -6.68 -8.46 8.65
N ILE A 88 -5.63 -8.29 9.46
CA ILE A 88 -5.02 -6.98 9.71
C ILE A 88 -4.40 -6.42 8.42
N LYS A 89 -3.71 -7.25 7.63
CA LYS A 89 -3.14 -6.86 6.34
C LYS A 89 -4.21 -6.27 5.41
N TYR A 90 -5.34 -6.96 5.24
CA TYR A 90 -6.38 -6.56 4.28
C TYR A 90 -7.29 -5.45 4.80
N ILE A 91 -7.46 -5.29 6.12
CA ILE A 91 -8.04 -4.07 6.70
C ILE A 91 -7.19 -2.85 6.32
N LEU A 92 -5.88 -2.92 6.55
CA LEU A 92 -4.98 -1.82 6.22
C LEU A 92 -4.95 -1.54 4.71
N GLU A 93 -5.04 -2.57 3.87
CA GLU A 93 -5.17 -2.41 2.42
C GLU A 93 -6.48 -1.71 2.04
N GLY A 94 -7.62 -2.13 2.59
CA GLY A 94 -8.92 -1.52 2.33
C GLY A 94 -8.97 -0.05 2.76
N VAL A 95 -8.43 0.28 3.94
CA VAL A 95 -8.34 1.67 4.41
C VAL A 95 -7.46 2.48 3.46
N ARG A 96 -6.32 1.95 3.07
CA ARG A 96 -5.41 2.60 2.11
C ARG A 96 -6.05 2.89 0.75
N LYS A 97 -6.99 2.07 0.29
CA LYS A 97 -7.72 2.28 -0.97
C LYS A 97 -8.80 3.38 -0.90
N GLN A 98 -9.09 3.93 0.26
CA GLN A 98 -10.07 5.01 0.38
C GLN A 98 -9.55 6.28 -0.33
N PRO A 99 -10.40 7.07 -0.99
CA PRO A 99 -9.99 8.26 -1.75
C PRO A 99 -9.14 9.23 -0.93
N ASP A 100 -9.49 9.41 0.35
CA ASP A 100 -8.80 10.28 1.30
C ASP A 100 -7.34 9.86 1.54
N PHE A 101 -7.00 8.60 1.24
CA PHE A 101 -5.67 8.01 1.39
C PHE A 101 -5.08 7.47 0.09
N GLU A 102 -5.79 7.57 -1.04
CA GLU A 102 -5.31 7.07 -2.34
C GLU A 102 -4.01 7.78 -2.75
N ASP A 103 -3.90 9.07 -2.44
CA ASP A 103 -2.66 9.82 -2.60
C ASP A 103 -1.54 9.22 -1.73
N VAL A 104 -1.79 8.86 -0.47
CA VAL A 104 -0.76 8.25 0.39
C VAL A 104 -0.23 6.93 -0.20
N VAL A 105 -1.11 6.09 -0.77
CA VAL A 105 -0.71 4.84 -1.42
C VAL A 105 0.05 5.07 -2.70
N ARG A 106 -0.43 5.99 -3.56
CA ARG A 106 0.27 6.36 -4.81
C ARG A 106 1.66 6.92 -4.52
N HIS A 107 1.81 7.73 -3.47
CA HIS A 107 3.10 8.35 -3.10
C HIS A 107 4.04 7.39 -2.33
N ASN A 108 3.52 6.36 -1.66
CA ASN A 108 4.36 5.30 -1.09
C ASN A 108 4.91 4.36 -2.18
N ASN A 109 4.35 4.42 -3.39
CA ASN A 109 4.82 3.69 -4.58
C ASN A 109 5.59 4.58 -5.58
N THR A 110 5.67 5.90 -5.34
CA THR A 110 6.57 6.76 -6.13
C THR A 110 7.99 6.51 -5.67
N THR A 111 8.74 5.78 -6.50
CA THR A 111 10.17 5.58 -6.29
C THR A 111 10.84 6.95 -6.38
N LYS A 112 11.61 7.31 -5.35
CA LYS A 112 12.38 8.57 -5.36
C LYS A 112 13.43 8.51 -6.44
N CYS A 113 13.65 9.63 -7.14
CA CYS A 113 14.71 9.72 -8.14
C CYS A 113 16.05 9.33 -7.51
N PHE A 114 16.84 8.52 -8.23
CA PHE A 114 18.14 8.07 -7.75
C PHE A 114 19.15 9.22 -7.65
N VAL A 115 19.06 10.23 -8.51
CA VAL A 115 20.05 11.31 -8.60
C VAL A 115 20.11 12.08 -7.27
N ALA A 116 21.33 12.31 -6.78
CA ALA A 116 21.58 13.02 -5.54
C ALA A 116 20.95 14.42 -5.57
N CYS A 117 20.37 14.85 -4.44
CA CYS A 117 19.71 16.15 -4.27
C CYS A 117 18.50 16.41 -5.19
N CYS A 118 18.03 15.41 -5.96
CA CYS A 118 16.77 15.53 -6.69
C CYS A 118 15.58 15.42 -5.71
N SER A 119 14.62 16.34 -5.81
CA SER A 119 13.41 16.33 -4.98
C SER A 119 12.25 15.54 -5.60
N GLU A 120 12.44 14.93 -6.79
CA GLU A 120 11.37 14.19 -7.44
C GLU A 120 11.05 12.87 -6.73
N GLY A 121 9.74 12.64 -6.55
CA GLY A 121 9.21 11.53 -5.75
C GLY A 121 9.24 11.76 -4.24
N TYR A 122 9.66 12.95 -3.76
CA TYR A 122 9.50 13.34 -2.36
C TYR A 122 8.10 13.92 -2.13
N TYR A 123 7.51 13.63 -0.96
CA TYR A 123 6.17 14.09 -0.59
C TYR A 123 5.96 15.61 -0.72
N SER A 124 7.02 16.39 -0.46
CA SER A 124 7.01 17.85 -0.55
C SER A 124 6.92 18.37 -1.99
N ASN A 125 7.32 17.59 -2.98
CA ASN A 125 7.25 17.97 -4.39
C ASN A 125 5.98 17.38 -5.03
N LYS A 126 5.05 18.26 -5.44
CA LYS A 126 3.78 17.88 -6.05
C LYS A 126 3.84 17.80 -7.58
N VAL A 127 4.96 18.23 -8.19
CA VAL A 127 5.14 18.18 -9.64
C VAL A 127 5.30 16.73 -10.08
N LYS A 128 4.61 16.36 -11.16
CA LYS A 128 4.73 15.02 -11.75
C LYS A 128 5.65 15.08 -12.96
N VAL A 129 6.74 14.35 -12.88
CA VAL A 129 7.72 14.22 -13.96
C VAL A 129 7.82 12.75 -14.33
N THR A 130 7.93 12.46 -15.63
CA THR A 130 8.17 11.09 -16.12
C THR A 130 9.40 10.50 -15.44
N GLN A 131 9.28 9.25 -14.97
CA GLN A 131 10.38 8.50 -14.38
C GLN A 131 10.82 7.39 -15.34
N PHE A 132 12.12 7.29 -15.58
CA PHE A 132 12.75 6.26 -16.37
C PHE A 132 13.34 5.19 -15.45
N GLN A 133 12.96 3.94 -15.66
CA GLN A 133 13.56 2.81 -14.94
C GLN A 133 15.01 2.61 -15.37
N ILE A 134 15.84 2.08 -14.45
CA ILE A 134 17.22 1.76 -14.80
C ILE A 134 17.23 0.68 -15.91
N PRO A 135 18.04 0.84 -16.97
CA PRO A 135 18.17 -0.17 -18.01
C PRO A 135 18.55 -1.54 -17.46
N ARG A 136 17.88 -2.59 -17.96
CA ARG A 136 18.21 -3.99 -17.64
C ARG A 136 19.40 -4.50 -18.46
N ASP A 137 19.67 -3.89 -19.60
CA ASP A 137 20.86 -4.16 -20.40
C ASP A 137 22.11 -3.80 -19.59
N GLU A 138 23.03 -4.75 -19.48
CA GLU A 138 24.21 -4.64 -18.62
C GLU A 138 25.13 -3.49 -19.02
N LYS A 139 25.31 -3.25 -20.33
CA LYS A 139 26.18 -2.18 -20.81
C LYS A 139 25.58 -0.82 -20.46
N GLN A 140 24.29 -0.63 -20.70
CA GLN A 140 23.58 0.59 -20.32
C GLN A 140 23.53 0.77 -18.80
N PHE A 141 23.33 -0.30 -18.04
CA PHE A 141 23.36 -0.26 -16.57
C PHE A 141 24.72 0.24 -16.04
N ILE A 142 25.82 -0.29 -16.57
CA ILE A 142 27.18 0.13 -16.20
C ILE A 142 27.40 1.61 -16.54
N LEU A 143 26.92 2.07 -17.70
CA LEU A 143 27.02 3.49 -18.09
C LEU A 143 26.26 4.39 -17.11
N TRP A 144 25.05 3.99 -16.73
CA TRP A 144 24.26 4.72 -15.73
C TRP A 144 24.97 4.75 -14.38
N GLN A 145 25.44 3.61 -13.88
CA GLN A 145 26.14 3.56 -12.60
C GLN A 145 27.38 4.47 -12.55
N LYS A 146 28.09 4.63 -13.67
CA LYS A 146 29.21 5.56 -13.79
C LYS A 146 28.78 7.03 -13.89
N ALA A 147 27.66 7.31 -14.56
CA ALA A 147 27.18 8.67 -14.81
C ALA A 147 26.47 9.31 -13.61
N ILE A 148 25.81 8.50 -12.77
CA ILE A 148 25.08 8.96 -11.58
C ILE A 148 25.64 8.32 -10.31
N PRO A 149 26.92 8.57 -9.95
CA PRO A 149 27.51 7.96 -8.76
C PRO A 149 26.90 8.55 -7.49
N ARG A 150 26.75 7.69 -6.47
CA ARG A 150 26.34 8.08 -5.11
C ARG A 150 27.24 7.41 -4.08
N SER A 151 27.61 8.16 -3.06
CA SER A 151 28.43 7.67 -1.94
C SER A 151 27.61 6.90 -0.91
N ASP A 152 26.34 7.24 -0.75
CA ASP A 152 25.47 6.70 0.31
C ASP A 152 24.74 5.41 -0.08
N ARG A 153 24.50 5.17 -1.39
CA ARG A 153 23.87 3.93 -1.87
C ARG A 153 24.25 3.60 -3.32
N LYS A 154 24.24 2.30 -3.66
CA LYS A 154 24.48 1.80 -5.02
C LYS A 154 23.21 1.83 -5.87
N LEU A 155 23.39 2.00 -7.18
CA LEU A 155 22.31 1.91 -8.17
C LEU A 155 21.82 0.47 -8.28
N THR A 156 20.50 0.28 -8.34
CA THR A 156 19.86 -1.02 -8.52
C THR A 156 18.81 -0.95 -9.62
N ILE A 157 18.42 -2.11 -10.19
CA ILE A 157 17.37 -2.18 -11.21
C ILE A 157 15.97 -1.76 -10.71
N LYS A 158 15.79 -1.58 -9.40
CA LYS A 158 14.53 -1.11 -8.80
C LYS A 158 14.46 0.42 -8.74
N ASP A 159 15.57 1.10 -8.99
CA ASP A 159 15.63 2.56 -8.95
C ASP A 159 15.04 3.19 -10.22
N CYS A 160 14.87 4.51 -10.18
CA CYS A 160 14.46 5.30 -11.33
C CYS A 160 15.19 6.65 -11.37
N VAL A 161 15.20 7.28 -12.54
CA VAL A 161 15.70 8.66 -12.74
C VAL A 161 14.62 9.46 -13.44
N CYS A 162 14.30 10.66 -12.94
CA CYS A 162 13.28 11.51 -13.54
C CYS A 162 13.77 12.20 -14.82
N ALA A 163 12.83 12.63 -15.67
CA ALA A 163 13.10 13.26 -16.96
C ALA A 163 13.93 14.56 -16.87
N ASN A 164 13.92 15.24 -15.72
CA ASN A 164 14.69 16.47 -15.52
C ASN A 164 16.21 16.27 -15.65
N HIS A 165 16.71 15.03 -15.59
CA HIS A 165 18.13 14.70 -15.75
C HIS A 165 18.52 14.34 -17.18
N PHE A 166 17.60 14.46 -18.13
CA PHE A 166 17.84 14.23 -19.55
C PHE A 166 17.64 15.53 -20.31
N GLN A 167 18.44 15.77 -21.35
CA GLN A 167 18.17 16.88 -22.25
C GLN A 167 16.89 16.58 -23.05
N GLU A 168 16.07 17.60 -23.27
CA GLU A 168 14.77 17.44 -23.93
C GLU A 168 14.86 16.76 -25.31
N LYS A 169 15.94 17.01 -26.06
CA LYS A 169 16.19 16.36 -27.36
C LYS A 169 16.32 14.84 -27.31
N TYR A 170 16.61 14.28 -26.14
CA TYR A 170 16.70 12.82 -25.92
C TYR A 170 15.38 12.24 -25.38
N LEU A 171 14.39 13.09 -25.08
CA LEU A 171 13.08 12.67 -24.61
C LEU A 171 12.13 12.52 -25.79
N ILE A 172 11.69 11.28 -26.07
CA ILE A 172 10.68 11.02 -27.09
C ILE A 172 9.30 11.31 -26.47
N LYS A 173 8.67 12.41 -26.87
CA LYS A 173 7.27 12.73 -26.53
C LYS A 173 6.38 12.07 -27.59
N GLY A 174 5.55 11.10 -27.21
CA GLY A 174 4.63 10.45 -28.14
C GLY A 174 3.63 11.46 -28.71
N LYS A 175 3.46 11.48 -30.03
CA LYS A 175 2.29 12.11 -30.67
C LYS A 175 1.13 11.12 -30.64
N THR A 176 -0.01 11.54 -30.12
CA THR A 176 -1.27 10.81 -30.26
C THR A 176 -1.74 10.82 -31.71
N ILE A 177 -2.43 9.77 -32.15
CA ILE A 177 -2.97 9.60 -33.53
C ILE A 177 -3.87 10.76 -33.96
N LEU A 178 -4.32 11.61 -33.04
CA LEU A 178 -5.18 12.77 -33.30
C LEU A 178 -4.43 14.02 -33.82
N ASP A 179 -3.10 14.00 -33.91
CA ASP A 179 -2.29 15.14 -34.38
C ASP A 179 -1.69 14.92 -35.80
N GLN A 180 -2.40 14.20 -36.68
CA GLN A 180 -2.05 14.02 -38.11
C GLN A 180 -3.01 14.73 -39.04
#